data_AF-F0G3D6-F1
#
_entry.id   AF-F0G3D6-F1
#
_cell.length_a   1.000
_cell.length_b   1.000
_cell.length_c   1.000
_cell.angle_alpha   90.00
_cell.angle_beta   90.00
_cell.angle_gamma   90.00
#
_symmetry.space_group_name_H-M   'P 1'
#
loop_
_entity.id
_entity.type
_entity.pdbx_description
1 polymer ?
#
loop_
_entity_poly.entity_id
_entity_poly.type
_entity_poly.pdbx_seq_one_letter_code
_entity_poly.pdbx_strand_id
1 'polypeptide(L)'
;MSGHKLYSTGIPALRWLAVWARTDEPQPRVGVFLVPRDPDADDPHIRVIESWNHLGLRASGSHEVVFDDVRLPADHAVDVRAPEAWAVSAASHADTDAQADQQAWMVALLGSLYDAVARASRDWLVEFLTTRAPSGLGAPLATLPRVQEAVGEIEGWLHANRVLLDDHIARTDAGEPPAITTSGLVKRSVTEHAIRAVEQALKLS
;
A
#
# COMPACT_ATOMS: atom_id res chain seq x y z
N MET A 1 22.16 15.47 9.30
CA MET A 1 21.69 14.31 8.51
C MET A 1 21.58 14.76 7.07
N SER A 2 22.22 14.01 6.16
CA SER A 2 22.29 14.38 4.74
C SER A 2 22.02 13.15 3.87
N GLY A 3 21.29 13.31 2.77
CA GLY A 3 20.91 12.20 1.90
C GLY A 3 19.73 12.50 0.98
N HIS A 4 19.35 11.54 0.15
CA HIS A 4 18.27 11.69 -0.83
C HIS A 4 17.35 10.46 -0.78
N LYS A 5 16.04 10.70 -0.64
CA LYS A 5 15.00 9.66 -0.63
C LYS A 5 14.06 9.83 -1.82
N LEU A 6 13.81 8.72 -2.51
CA LEU A 6 12.85 8.61 -3.61
C LEU A 6 11.51 8.08 -3.07
N TYR A 7 10.42 8.29 -3.82
CA TYR A 7 9.09 7.75 -3.53
C TYR A 7 8.55 8.11 -2.13
N SER A 8 8.76 9.34 -1.69
CA SER A 8 8.30 9.81 -0.38
C SER A 8 6.81 10.15 -0.42
N THR A 9 5.98 9.13 -0.31
CA THR A 9 4.51 9.25 -0.40
C THR A 9 3.96 10.23 0.62
N GLY A 10 3.17 11.20 0.17
CA GLY A 10 2.56 12.23 1.02
C GLY A 10 3.49 13.39 1.37
N ILE A 11 4.73 13.43 0.86
CA ILE A 11 5.70 14.49 1.20
C ILE A 11 5.18 15.92 1.00
N PRO A 12 4.24 16.27 0.10
CA PRO A 12 3.69 17.63 0.06
C PRO A 12 3.09 18.09 1.40
N ALA A 13 2.50 17.20 2.19
CA ALA A 13 1.76 17.54 3.41
C ALA A 13 2.40 17.03 4.72
N LEU A 14 3.41 16.16 4.65
CA LEU A 14 4.00 15.55 5.85
C LEU A 14 4.76 16.57 6.71
N ARG A 15 4.40 16.62 8.00
CA ARG A 15 5.11 17.36 9.06
C ARG A 15 6.15 16.53 9.82
N TRP A 16 6.06 15.21 9.72
CA TRP A 16 6.99 14.28 10.33
C TRP A 16 7.41 13.23 9.32
N LEU A 17 8.71 13.03 9.18
CA LEU A 17 9.30 12.07 8.25
C LEU A 17 10.00 10.99 9.05
N ALA A 18 9.53 9.74 8.92
CA ALA A 18 10.24 8.57 9.43
C ALA A 18 11.33 8.19 8.42
N VAL A 19 12.57 8.62 8.67
CA VAL A 19 13.69 8.47 7.75
C VAL A 19 14.59 7.31 8.19
N TRP A 20 14.64 6.25 7.38
CA TRP A 20 15.63 5.20 7.56
C TRP A 20 17.03 5.71 7.15
N ALA A 21 17.97 5.79 8.07
CA ALA A 21 19.32 6.31 7.80
C ALA A 21 20.41 5.51 8.55
N ARG A 22 21.67 5.87 8.30
CA ARG A 22 22.87 5.29 8.91
C ARG A 22 23.65 6.37 9.64
N THR A 23 24.19 6.07 10.82
CA THR A 23 25.13 6.95 11.52
C THR A 23 26.51 6.97 10.83
N ASP A 24 27.33 7.98 11.15
CA ASP A 24 28.67 8.18 10.59
C ASP A 24 29.81 7.80 11.56
N GLU A 25 29.47 7.32 12.75
CA GLU A 25 30.44 6.80 13.71
C GLU A 25 31.20 5.56 13.16
N PRO A 26 32.41 5.24 13.66
CA PRO A 26 33.23 4.16 13.11
C PRO A 26 32.54 2.78 13.07
N GLN A 27 31.64 2.53 14.02
CA GLN A 27 30.75 1.37 14.04
C GLN A 27 29.32 1.84 13.72
N PRO A 28 28.94 1.87 12.44
CA PRO A 28 27.70 2.50 12.04
C PRO A 28 26.49 1.73 12.56
N ARG A 29 25.48 2.46 12.98
CA ARG A 29 24.14 1.96 13.28
C ARG A 29 23.18 2.39 12.19
N VAL A 30 22.08 1.66 12.04
CA VAL A 30 21.02 1.93 11.08
C VAL A 30 19.66 1.87 11.76
N GLY A 31 18.71 2.64 11.24
CA GLY A 31 17.36 2.62 11.75
C GLY A 31 16.58 3.90 11.44
N VAL A 32 15.49 4.11 12.19
CA VAL A 32 14.54 5.20 11.94
C VAL A 32 14.91 6.45 12.74
N PHE A 33 15.01 7.57 12.03
CA PHE A 33 15.11 8.92 12.58
C PHE A 33 13.81 9.67 12.29
N LEU A 34 13.26 10.33 13.30
CA LEU A 34 12.04 11.12 13.16
C LEU A 34 12.39 12.58 12.88
N VAL A 35 12.17 13.02 11.64
CA VAL A 35 12.56 14.36 11.17
C VAL A 35 11.35 15.27 11.13
N PRO A 36 11.30 16.35 11.95
CA PRO A 36 10.26 17.35 11.83
C PRO A 36 10.45 18.16 10.55
N ARG A 37 9.35 18.56 9.94
CA ARG A 37 9.30 19.44 8.79
C ARG A 37 8.08 20.34 8.91
N ASP A 38 8.19 21.57 8.46
CA ASP A 38 7.03 22.41 8.19
C ASP A 38 6.82 22.49 6.66
N PRO A 39 5.76 21.89 6.10
CA PRO A 39 5.49 21.94 4.66
C PRO A 39 5.22 23.36 4.15
N ASP A 40 4.86 24.29 5.04
CA ASP A 40 4.55 25.68 4.70
C ASP A 40 5.77 26.61 4.79
N ALA A 41 6.92 26.11 5.27
CA ALA A 41 8.16 26.85 5.40
C ALA A 41 9.16 26.49 4.30
N ASP A 42 9.93 27.49 3.86
CA ASP A 42 11.09 27.28 3.00
C ASP A 42 12.30 26.87 3.85
N ASP A 43 12.46 25.56 4.05
CA ASP A 43 13.60 24.98 4.78
C ASP A 43 14.71 24.59 3.79
N PRO A 44 15.85 25.31 3.75
CA PRO A 44 16.95 25.01 2.84
C PRO A 44 17.61 23.65 3.12
N HIS A 45 17.41 23.06 4.30
CA HIS A 45 17.97 21.77 4.69
C HIS A 45 17.08 20.58 4.33
N ILE A 46 15.79 20.81 4.02
CA ILE A 46 14.84 19.76 3.62
C ILE A 46 14.11 20.20 2.34
N ARG A 47 14.67 19.82 1.20
CA ARG A 47 14.14 20.21 -0.11
C ARG A 47 13.35 19.10 -0.76
N VAL A 48 12.11 19.41 -1.15
CA VAL A 48 11.28 18.51 -1.97
C VAL A 48 11.56 18.77 -3.45
N ILE A 49 11.78 17.71 -4.22
CA ILE A 49 11.91 17.79 -5.68
C ILE A 49 10.63 17.20 -6.28
N GLU A 50 9.83 18.04 -6.95
CA GLU A 50 8.56 17.63 -7.53
C GLU A 50 8.73 16.71 -8.74
N SER A 51 8.98 15.42 -8.49
CA SER A 51 9.24 14.43 -9.56
C SER A 51 8.08 13.49 -9.87
N TRP A 52 6.95 13.57 -9.16
CA TRP A 52 5.86 12.61 -9.26
C TRP A 52 5.03 12.81 -10.53
N ASN A 53 5.25 11.96 -11.53
CA ASN A 53 4.41 11.86 -12.74
C ASN A 53 4.23 10.40 -13.18
N HIS A 54 3.36 9.67 -12.48
CA HIS A 54 3.11 8.24 -12.70
C HIS A 54 1.70 7.96 -13.27
N LEU A 55 1.52 6.73 -13.78
CA LEU A 55 0.28 6.24 -14.39
C LEU A 55 -0.89 6.21 -13.39
N GLY A 56 -0.64 5.74 -12.17
CA GLY A 56 -1.62 5.63 -11.08
C GLY A 56 -1.13 6.33 -9.82
N LEU A 57 -1.97 6.35 -8.78
CA LEU A 57 -1.69 7.04 -7.50
C LEU A 57 -1.24 8.50 -7.71
N ARG A 58 -1.77 9.18 -8.74
CA ARG A 58 -1.32 10.53 -9.13
C ARG A 58 -1.44 11.56 -7.99
N ALA A 59 -2.44 11.38 -7.13
CA ALA A 59 -2.67 12.23 -5.96
C ALA A 59 -1.76 11.92 -4.75
N SER A 60 -0.96 10.85 -4.79
CA SER A 60 -0.10 10.46 -3.65
C SER A 60 1.07 11.40 -3.42
N GLY A 61 1.46 12.16 -4.45
CA GLY A 61 2.58 13.10 -4.39
C GLY A 61 3.86 12.45 -3.88
N SER A 62 4.22 11.27 -4.40
CA SER A 62 5.37 10.48 -3.93
C SER A 62 6.70 11.01 -4.46
N HIS A 63 6.94 12.30 -4.23
CA HIS A 63 8.09 13.05 -4.72
C HIS A 63 9.39 12.62 -4.04
N GLU A 64 10.48 13.25 -4.49
CA GLU A 64 11.81 13.12 -3.94
C GLU A 64 12.02 14.12 -2.79
N VAL A 65 12.83 13.74 -1.79
CA VAL A 65 13.24 14.63 -0.70
C VAL A 65 14.74 14.53 -0.44
N VAL A 66 15.40 15.69 -0.45
CA VAL A 66 16.82 15.87 -0.19
C VAL A 66 17.00 16.50 1.18
N PHE A 67 17.84 15.86 1.99
CA PHE A 67 18.28 16.35 3.29
C PHE A 67 19.70 16.88 3.16
N ASP A 68 19.95 18.10 3.64
CA ASP A 68 21.25 18.76 3.62
C ASP A 68 21.61 19.26 5.02
N ASP A 69 22.46 18.52 5.71
CA ASP A 69 22.97 18.84 7.06
C ASP A 69 21.88 19.14 8.11
N VAL A 70 20.73 18.46 8.00
CA VAL A 70 19.61 18.58 8.95
C VAL A 70 20.05 18.21 10.36
N ARG A 71 19.90 19.14 11.31
CA ARG A 71 20.27 18.92 12.71
C ARG A 71 19.09 18.31 13.46
N LEU A 72 19.33 17.19 14.14
CA LEU A 72 18.32 16.49 14.92
C LEU A 72 18.82 16.34 16.36
N PRO A 73 17.96 16.59 17.35
CA PRO A 73 18.20 16.15 18.73
C PRO A 73 18.42 14.63 18.81
N ALA A 74 19.17 14.17 19.81
CA ALA A 74 19.52 12.75 19.94
C ALA A 74 18.30 11.84 20.17
N ASP A 75 17.26 12.33 20.81
CA ASP A 75 15.99 11.64 21.08
C ASP A 75 15.09 11.49 19.84
N HIS A 76 15.48 12.05 18.69
CA HIS A 76 14.84 11.79 17.40
C HIS A 76 15.36 10.52 16.72
N ALA A 77 16.39 9.87 17.27
CA ALA A 77 16.79 8.52 16.88
C ALA A 77 15.86 7.49 17.56
N VAL A 78 14.79 7.08 16.87
CA VAL A 78 13.67 6.32 17.45
C VAL A 78 14.05 4.86 17.69
N ASP A 79 14.59 4.20 16.67
CA ASP A 79 15.04 2.82 16.76
C ASP A 79 16.25 2.65 15.85
N VAL A 80 17.46 2.76 16.43
CA VAL A 80 18.73 2.79 15.72
C VAL A 80 19.67 1.76 16.35
N ARG A 81 19.95 0.69 15.61
CA ARG A 81 20.65 -0.51 16.09
C ARG A 81 21.85 -0.82 15.20
N ALA A 82 22.74 -1.71 15.65
CA ALA A 82 23.75 -2.28 14.77
C ALA A 82 23.08 -3.03 13.60
N PRO A 83 23.63 -3.01 12.37
CA PRO A 83 23.01 -3.63 11.20
C PRO A 83 22.62 -5.10 11.39
N GLU A 84 23.47 -5.88 12.07
CA GLU A 84 23.24 -7.29 12.38
C GLU A 84 22.04 -7.53 13.31
N ALA A 85 21.67 -6.55 14.14
CA ALA A 85 20.51 -6.65 15.03
C ALA A 85 19.18 -6.52 14.28
N TRP A 86 19.21 -6.13 13.00
CA TRP A 86 18.03 -6.13 12.12
C TRP A 86 17.85 -7.45 11.35
N ALA A 87 18.80 -8.39 11.46
CA ALA A 87 18.65 -9.69 10.82
C ALA A 87 17.53 -10.49 11.49
N VAL A 88 16.76 -11.25 10.70
CA VAL A 88 15.69 -12.13 11.22
C VAL A 88 16.23 -13.10 12.29
N SER A 89 17.47 -13.57 12.13
CA SER A 89 18.14 -14.44 13.11
C SER A 89 18.48 -13.75 14.44
N ALA A 90 18.46 -12.42 14.48
CA ALA A 90 18.74 -11.60 15.66
C ALA A 90 17.48 -10.95 16.24
N ALA A 91 16.31 -11.15 15.63
CA ALA A 91 15.05 -10.60 16.08
C ALA A 91 14.63 -11.23 17.42
N SER A 92 14.25 -10.39 18.39
CA SER A 92 13.59 -10.86 19.60
C SER A 92 12.17 -11.36 19.28
N HIS A 93 11.54 -12.05 20.22
CA HIS A 93 10.11 -12.40 20.08
C HIS A 93 9.25 -11.13 19.91
N ALA A 94 9.54 -10.08 20.68
CA ALA A 94 8.82 -8.81 20.56
C ALA A 94 9.01 -8.15 19.18
N ASP A 95 10.22 -8.22 18.59
CA ASP A 95 10.45 -7.72 17.22
C ASP A 95 9.66 -8.54 16.19
N THR A 96 9.62 -9.86 16.38
CA THR A 96 8.90 -10.77 15.49
C THR A 96 7.39 -10.52 15.54
N ASP A 97 6.83 -10.36 16.74
CA ASP A 97 5.41 -10.08 16.96
C ASP A 97 5.05 -8.71 16.37
N ALA A 98 5.83 -7.66 16.65
CA ALA A 98 5.61 -6.33 16.09
C ALA A 98 5.69 -6.33 14.55
N GLN A 99 6.60 -7.11 13.97
CA GLN A 99 6.70 -7.25 12.52
C GLN A 99 5.51 -8.01 11.92
N ALA A 100 5.02 -9.06 12.59
CA ALA A 100 3.82 -9.78 12.17
C ALA A 100 2.58 -8.89 12.22
N ASP A 101 2.39 -8.13 13.29
CA ASP A 101 1.31 -7.16 13.44
C ASP A 101 1.36 -6.08 12.35
N GLN A 102 2.53 -5.43 12.20
CA GLN A 102 2.71 -4.40 11.18
C GLN A 102 2.41 -4.95 9.77
N GLN A 103 2.91 -6.14 9.46
CA GLN A 103 2.64 -6.78 8.18
C GLN A 103 1.15 -7.07 8.02
N ALA A 104 0.48 -7.60 9.04
CA ALA A 104 -0.92 -7.93 8.97
C ALA A 104 -1.80 -6.68 8.75
N TRP A 105 -1.51 -5.59 9.46
CA TRP A 105 -2.14 -4.28 9.26
C TRP A 105 -1.94 -3.74 7.85
N MET A 106 -0.70 -3.76 7.34
CA MET A 106 -0.39 -3.28 6.00
C MET A 106 -1.12 -4.09 4.92
N VAL A 107 -1.19 -5.41 5.09
CA VAL A 107 -1.90 -6.31 4.18
C VAL A 107 -3.41 -6.07 4.21
N ALA A 108 -4.00 -5.89 5.39
CA ALA A 108 -5.41 -5.57 5.54
C ALA A 108 -5.73 -4.22 4.84
N LEU A 109 -5.04 -3.14 5.21
CA LEU A 109 -5.32 -1.80 4.71
C LEU A 109 -5.14 -1.70 3.18
N LEU A 110 -4.01 -2.17 2.65
CA LEU A 110 -3.75 -2.11 1.20
C LEU A 110 -4.62 -3.12 0.44
N GLY A 111 -4.85 -4.31 1.00
CA GLY A 111 -5.72 -5.32 0.40
C GLY A 111 -7.15 -4.82 0.26
N SER A 112 -7.71 -4.23 1.32
CA SER A 112 -9.03 -3.61 1.30
C SER A 112 -9.13 -2.46 0.31
N LEU A 113 -8.07 -1.64 0.15
CA LEU A 113 -8.04 -0.58 -0.87
C LEU A 113 -8.16 -1.15 -2.29
N TYR A 114 -7.39 -2.19 -2.61
CA TYR A 114 -7.45 -2.85 -3.93
C TYR A 114 -8.83 -3.49 -4.17
N ASP A 115 -9.36 -4.19 -3.17
CA ASP A 115 -10.68 -4.83 -3.25
C ASP A 115 -11.79 -3.79 -3.45
N ALA A 116 -11.72 -2.65 -2.75
CA ALA A 116 -12.69 -1.56 -2.90
C ALA A 116 -12.68 -0.97 -4.33
N VAL A 117 -11.51 -0.77 -4.93
CA VAL A 117 -11.40 -0.32 -6.33
C VAL A 117 -12.04 -1.34 -7.28
N ALA A 118 -11.76 -2.63 -7.08
CA ALA A 118 -12.34 -3.69 -7.91
C ALA A 118 -13.88 -3.78 -7.76
N ARG A 119 -14.40 -3.60 -6.53
CA ARG A 119 -15.86 -3.50 -6.29
C ARG A 119 -16.47 -2.30 -6.99
N ALA A 120 -15.85 -1.13 -6.91
CA ALA A 120 -16.33 0.06 -7.60
C ALA A 120 -16.36 -0.14 -9.13
N SER A 121 -15.33 -0.78 -9.70
CA SER A 121 -15.32 -1.16 -11.11
C SER A 121 -16.43 -2.16 -11.47
N ARG A 122 -16.69 -3.16 -10.61
CA ARG A 122 -17.79 -4.11 -10.77
C ARG A 122 -19.15 -3.41 -10.74
N ASP A 123 -19.39 -2.54 -9.76
CA ASP A 123 -20.66 -1.84 -9.60
C ASP A 123 -20.96 -0.99 -10.84
N TRP A 124 -19.98 -0.22 -11.32
CA TRP A 124 -20.10 0.55 -12.55
C TRP A 124 -20.34 -0.36 -13.78
N LEU A 125 -19.61 -1.47 -13.89
CA LEU A 125 -19.78 -2.41 -14.99
C LEU A 125 -21.20 -3.00 -15.03
N VAL A 126 -21.74 -3.41 -13.89
CA VAL A 126 -23.09 -3.98 -13.81
C VAL A 126 -24.13 -2.95 -14.26
N GLU A 127 -24.00 -1.69 -13.84
CA GLU A 127 -24.85 -0.60 -14.34
C GLU A 127 -24.72 -0.43 -15.86
N PHE A 128 -23.49 -0.40 -16.38
CA PHE A 128 -23.25 -0.28 -17.83
C PHE A 128 -23.88 -1.44 -18.62
N LEU A 129 -23.66 -2.68 -18.20
CA LEU A 129 -24.13 -3.87 -18.90
C LEU A 129 -25.66 -4.01 -18.89
N THR A 130 -26.32 -3.54 -17.83
CA THR A 130 -27.78 -3.59 -17.69
C THR A 130 -28.49 -2.44 -18.41
N THR A 131 -27.78 -1.36 -18.74
CA THR A 131 -28.35 -0.18 -19.42
C THR A 131 -27.97 -0.09 -20.90
N ARG A 132 -26.78 -0.54 -21.29
CA ARG A 132 -26.28 -0.46 -22.67
C ARG A 132 -26.96 -1.50 -23.56
N ALA A 133 -27.80 -1.05 -24.49
CA ALA A 133 -28.42 -1.88 -25.52
C ALA A 133 -27.96 -1.46 -26.93
N PRO A 134 -27.03 -2.20 -27.56
CA PRO A 134 -26.63 -1.93 -28.95
C PRO A 134 -27.82 -2.13 -29.91
N SER A 135 -27.90 -1.31 -30.96
CA SER A 135 -28.99 -1.34 -31.95
C SER A 135 -29.13 -2.69 -32.65
N GLY A 136 -28.02 -3.42 -32.86
CA GLY A 136 -28.03 -4.75 -33.46
C GLY A 136 -28.48 -5.89 -32.54
N LEU A 137 -28.49 -5.67 -31.21
CA LEU A 137 -28.91 -6.67 -30.23
C LEU A 137 -30.36 -6.46 -29.78
N GLY A 138 -30.81 -5.20 -29.64
CA GLY A 138 -32.16 -4.86 -29.22
C GLY A 138 -32.48 -5.13 -27.73
N ALA A 139 -31.48 -5.54 -26.96
CA ALA A 139 -31.57 -5.80 -25.52
C ALA A 139 -30.27 -5.37 -24.81
N PRO A 140 -30.27 -5.22 -23.48
CA PRO A 140 -29.04 -4.93 -22.73
C PRO A 140 -27.96 -6.01 -22.91
N LEU A 141 -26.70 -5.60 -22.83
CA LEU A 141 -25.54 -6.51 -22.89
C LEU A 141 -25.59 -7.62 -21.82
N ALA A 142 -26.20 -7.34 -20.66
CA ALA A 142 -26.40 -8.30 -19.58
C ALA A 142 -27.24 -9.54 -19.97
N THR A 143 -27.95 -9.51 -21.10
CA THR A 143 -28.70 -10.68 -21.60
C THR A 143 -27.81 -11.73 -22.26
N LEU A 144 -26.57 -11.37 -22.63
CA LEU A 144 -25.64 -12.28 -23.31
C LEU A 144 -25.02 -13.27 -22.30
N PRO A 145 -25.11 -14.60 -22.54
CA PRO A 145 -24.54 -15.60 -21.63
C PRO A 145 -23.05 -15.39 -21.34
N ARG A 146 -22.27 -15.01 -22.37
CA ARG A 146 -20.84 -14.76 -22.21
C ARG A 146 -20.52 -13.58 -21.28
N VAL A 147 -21.40 -12.59 -21.24
CA VAL A 147 -21.29 -11.45 -20.32
C VAL A 147 -21.60 -11.91 -18.89
N GLN A 148 -22.64 -12.73 -18.71
CA GLN A 148 -23.00 -13.29 -17.40
C GLN A 148 -21.89 -14.18 -16.82
N GLU A 149 -21.27 -15.02 -17.65
CA GLU A 149 -20.10 -15.82 -17.27
C GLU A 149 -18.95 -14.95 -16.76
N ALA A 150 -18.60 -13.91 -17.53
CA ALA A 150 -17.49 -13.02 -17.19
C ALA A 150 -17.76 -12.19 -15.91
N VAL A 151 -19.00 -11.75 -15.69
CA VAL A 151 -19.42 -11.14 -14.42
C VAL A 151 -19.34 -12.16 -13.27
N GLY A 152 -19.73 -13.42 -13.50
CA GLY A 152 -19.59 -14.49 -12.52
C GLY A 152 -18.14 -14.75 -12.10
N GLU A 153 -17.18 -14.66 -13.02
CA GLU A 153 -15.74 -14.73 -12.71
C GLU A 153 -15.31 -13.58 -11.79
N ILE A 154 -15.76 -12.35 -12.08
CA ILE A 154 -15.52 -11.17 -11.23
C ILE A 154 -16.07 -11.39 -9.82
N GLU A 155 -17.33 -11.83 -9.70
CA GLU A 155 -17.95 -12.12 -8.41
C GLU A 155 -17.18 -13.20 -7.63
N GLY A 156 -16.67 -14.23 -8.31
CA GLY A 156 -15.86 -15.28 -7.71
C GLY A 156 -14.58 -14.72 -7.07
N TRP A 157 -13.85 -13.85 -7.79
CA TRP A 157 -12.65 -13.19 -7.26
C TRP A 157 -12.97 -12.25 -6.09
N LEU A 158 -14.01 -11.43 -6.19
CA LEU A 158 -14.41 -10.51 -5.11
C LEU A 158 -14.94 -11.25 -3.86
N HIS A 159 -15.57 -12.40 -4.05
CA HIS A 159 -15.98 -13.27 -2.95
C HIS A 159 -14.76 -13.87 -2.24
N ALA A 160 -13.80 -14.42 -3.00
CA ALA A 160 -12.56 -14.95 -2.44
C ALA A 160 -11.78 -13.87 -1.66
N ASN A 161 -11.68 -12.66 -2.21
CA ASN A 161 -11.06 -11.53 -1.53
C ASN A 161 -11.73 -11.20 -0.21
N ARG A 162 -13.07 -11.14 -0.20
CA ARG A 162 -13.83 -10.88 1.04
C ARG A 162 -13.50 -11.92 2.11
N VAL A 163 -13.55 -13.21 1.78
CA VAL A 163 -13.25 -14.28 2.76
C VAL A 163 -11.82 -14.17 3.28
N LEU A 164 -10.85 -13.92 2.40
CA LEU A 164 -9.45 -13.77 2.79
C LEU A 164 -9.22 -12.54 3.67
N LEU A 165 -9.82 -11.40 3.33
CA LEU A 165 -9.67 -10.16 4.10
C LEU A 165 -10.40 -10.26 5.44
N ASP A 166 -11.62 -10.79 5.47
CA ASP A 166 -12.43 -10.92 6.70
C ASP A 166 -11.74 -11.83 7.72
N ASP A 167 -11.23 -13.00 7.29
CA ASP A 167 -10.46 -13.91 8.17
C ASP A 167 -9.18 -13.24 8.66
N HIS A 168 -8.42 -12.64 7.74
CA HIS A 168 -7.16 -11.99 8.06
C HIS A 168 -7.34 -10.85 9.08
N ILE A 169 -8.32 -9.98 8.86
CA ILE A 169 -8.66 -8.86 9.76
C ILE A 169 -9.16 -9.40 11.11
N ALA A 170 -10.10 -10.34 11.12
CA ALA A 170 -10.66 -10.86 12.37
C ALA A 170 -9.59 -11.50 13.27
N ARG A 171 -8.62 -12.21 12.68
CA ARG A 171 -7.49 -12.80 13.41
C ARG A 171 -6.54 -11.74 13.95
N THR A 172 -6.22 -10.72 13.16
CA THR A 172 -5.40 -9.59 13.61
C THR A 172 -6.07 -8.83 14.75
N ASP A 173 -7.37 -8.55 14.66
CA ASP A 173 -8.14 -7.87 15.72
C ASP A 173 -8.25 -8.71 17.00
N ALA A 174 -8.20 -10.04 16.89
CA ALA A 174 -8.16 -10.95 18.03
C ALA A 174 -6.78 -11.03 18.71
N GLY A 175 -5.77 -10.31 18.21
CA GLY A 175 -4.39 -10.38 18.71
C GLY A 175 -3.63 -11.65 18.28
N GLU A 176 -4.12 -12.34 17.25
CA GLU A 176 -3.52 -13.54 16.68
C GLU A 176 -3.20 -13.32 15.18
N PRO A 177 -2.38 -12.30 14.84
CA PRO A 177 -2.11 -11.96 13.45
C PRO A 177 -1.59 -13.18 12.68
N PRO A 178 -1.99 -13.35 11.41
CA PRO A 178 -1.39 -14.38 10.57
C PRO A 178 0.12 -14.17 10.45
N ALA A 179 0.87 -15.27 10.35
CA ALA A 179 2.31 -15.23 10.12
C ALA A 179 2.64 -14.38 8.88
N ILE A 180 3.80 -13.72 8.88
CA ILE A 180 4.26 -12.82 7.80
C ILE A 180 4.10 -13.45 6.41
N THR A 181 4.45 -14.73 6.26
CA THR A 181 4.31 -15.48 5.01
C THR A 181 2.84 -15.60 4.57
N THR A 182 1.94 -15.94 5.49
CA THR A 182 0.50 -16.03 5.22
C THR A 182 -0.07 -14.67 4.85
N SER A 183 0.29 -13.61 5.58
CA SER A 183 -0.08 -12.23 5.24
C SER A 183 0.39 -11.86 3.83
N GLY A 184 1.62 -12.24 3.46
CA GLY A 184 2.15 -12.06 2.11
C GLY A 184 1.34 -12.80 1.02
N LEU A 185 0.87 -14.01 1.31
CA LEU A 185 -0.01 -14.77 0.41
C LEU A 185 -1.38 -14.10 0.25
N VAL A 186 -2.00 -13.66 1.35
CA VAL A 186 -3.27 -12.91 1.33
C VAL A 186 -3.13 -11.65 0.47
N LYS A 187 -2.08 -10.85 0.71
CA LYS A 187 -1.78 -9.66 -0.10
C LYS A 187 -1.71 -10.00 -1.58
N ARG A 188 -0.96 -11.03 -1.93
CA ARG A 188 -0.77 -11.44 -3.32
C ARG A 188 -2.10 -11.82 -3.96
N SER A 189 -2.85 -12.72 -3.33
CA SER A 189 -4.14 -13.18 -3.84
C SER A 189 -5.14 -12.04 -4.01
N VAL A 190 -5.31 -11.21 -2.97
CA VAL A 190 -6.26 -10.09 -3.00
C VAL A 190 -5.94 -9.10 -4.11
N THR A 191 -4.67 -8.70 -4.21
CA THR A 191 -4.25 -7.74 -5.25
C THR A 191 -4.31 -8.32 -6.66
N GLU A 192 -3.96 -9.59 -6.88
CA GLU A 192 -4.09 -10.25 -8.19
C GLU A 192 -5.55 -10.40 -8.62
N HIS A 193 -6.44 -10.81 -7.72
CA HIS A 193 -7.88 -10.88 -7.97
C HIS A 193 -8.48 -9.51 -8.30
N ALA A 194 -8.11 -8.47 -7.55
CA ALA A 194 -8.58 -7.10 -7.80
C ALA A 194 -8.14 -6.60 -9.18
N ILE A 195 -6.88 -6.82 -9.56
CA ILE A 195 -6.36 -6.44 -10.89
C ILE A 195 -7.15 -7.17 -11.98
N ARG A 196 -7.33 -8.49 -11.86
CA ARG A 196 -8.09 -9.29 -12.85
C ARG A 196 -9.54 -8.84 -12.97
N ALA A 197 -10.18 -8.51 -11.85
CA ALA A 197 -11.55 -8.01 -11.84
C ALA A 197 -11.68 -6.71 -12.63
N VAL A 198 -10.78 -5.74 -12.40
CA VAL A 198 -10.77 -4.46 -13.13
C VAL A 198 -10.42 -4.66 -14.61
N GLU A 199 -9.43 -5.49 -14.93
CA GLU A 199 -9.06 -5.81 -16.32
C GLU A 199 -10.22 -6.47 -17.08
N GLN A 200 -10.95 -7.38 -16.43
CA GLN A 200 -12.10 -8.04 -17.03
C GLN A 200 -13.26 -7.05 -17.23
N ALA A 201 -13.51 -6.16 -16.25
CA ALA A 201 -14.50 -5.11 -16.39
C ALA A 201 -14.21 -4.19 -17.58
N LEU A 202 -12.95 -3.79 -17.78
CA LEU A 202 -12.54 -2.96 -18.92
C LEU A 202 -12.71 -3.67 -20.28
N LYS A 203 -12.58 -4.99 -20.34
CA LYS A 203 -12.81 -5.74 -21.59
C LYS A 203 -14.29 -5.84 -21.97
N LEU A 204 -15.18 -5.70 -20.99
CA LEU A 204 -16.64 -5.81 -21.16
C LEU A 204 -17.33 -4.46 -21.39
N SER A 205 -16.62 -3.36 -21.16
CA SER A 205 -17.12 -1.98 -21.31
C SER A 205 -16.94 -1.40 -22.70
#